data_AF-A0A838THN8-F1
#
_entry.id   AF-A0A838THN8-F1
#
_cell.length_a   1.000
_cell.length_b   1.000
_cell.length_c   1.000
_cell.angle_alpha   90.00
_cell.angle_beta   90.00
_cell.angle_gamma   90.00
#
_symmetry.space_group_name_H-M   'P 1'
#
loop_
_entity.id
_entity.type
_entity.pdbx_description
1 polymer ?
#
loop_
_entity_poly.entity_id
_entity_poly.type
_entity_poly.pdbx_seq_one_letter_code
_entity_poly.pdbx_strand_id
1 'polypeptide(L)'
;MKFHPLKALLVSLIFFAGCQTMPEGIQQARVAMFQRIQQEPPGNYFIGRRYYKRDYKFWGYVRRPGQPWSSAQLVMLNENQKLAPDREQINFGFDNGYEYKLEGNFSGDKVYEPASNGIYPEFVLRGYELISTNPAPIFKSQYSGSGATRYKIEKPD
;
A
#
# COMPACT_ATOMS: atom_id res chain seq x y z
N MET A 1 66.47 -12.28 29.24
CA MET A 1 65.00 -12.41 29.13
C MET A 1 64.62 -12.08 27.68
N LYS A 2 64.01 -13.02 26.96
CA LYS A 2 63.56 -12.84 25.57
C LYS A 2 62.10 -12.37 25.58
N PHE A 3 61.80 -11.24 24.94
CA PHE A 3 60.43 -10.79 24.68
C PHE A 3 60.27 -10.46 23.20
N HIS A 4 59.34 -11.16 22.55
CA HIS A 4 58.58 -10.83 21.35
C HIS A 4 57.28 -11.66 21.47
N PRO A 5 56.14 -11.34 20.82
CA PRO A 5 55.82 -10.23 19.92
C PRO A 5 54.47 -9.55 20.27
N LEU A 6 54.13 -8.41 19.65
CA LEU A 6 52.71 -8.05 19.51
C LEU A 6 52.46 -7.52 18.10
N LYS A 7 51.77 -8.37 17.31
CA LYS A 7 51.27 -8.06 15.98
C LYS A 7 50.06 -7.13 16.14
N ALA A 8 50.18 -5.88 15.71
CA ALA A 8 49.03 -5.00 15.53
C ALA A 8 48.44 -5.27 14.14
N LEU A 9 47.39 -6.09 14.07
CA LEU A 9 46.56 -6.25 12.88
C LEU A 9 45.44 -5.20 12.95
N LEU A 10 45.61 -4.09 12.23
CA LEU A 10 44.57 -3.08 12.02
C LEU A 10 43.58 -3.62 10.97
N VAL A 11 42.43 -4.10 11.43
CA VAL A 11 41.29 -4.44 10.56
C VAL A 11 40.44 -3.18 10.42
N SER A 12 40.65 -2.45 9.32
CA SER A 12 39.76 -1.37 8.89
C SER A 12 38.49 -1.96 8.30
N LEU A 13 37.39 -1.94 9.07
CA LEU A 13 36.04 -2.23 8.56
C LEU A 13 35.58 -1.08 7.66
N ILE A 14 35.62 -1.31 6.35
CA ILE A 14 34.90 -0.48 5.37
C ILE A 14 33.42 -0.89 5.46
N PHE A 15 32.62 -0.11 6.18
CA PHE A 15 31.16 -0.19 6.11
C PHE A 15 30.73 0.37 4.76
N PHE A 16 30.54 -0.51 3.77
CA PHE A 16 29.77 -0.18 2.57
C PHE A 16 28.30 0.00 2.98
N ALA A 17 27.92 1.21 3.38
CA ALA A 17 26.53 1.63 3.39
C ALA A 17 26.08 1.76 1.94
N GLY A 18 25.59 0.66 1.37
CA GLY A 18 24.90 0.68 0.08
C GLY A 18 23.59 1.44 0.20
N CYS A 19 23.64 2.77 0.13
CA CYS A 19 22.46 3.58 -0.14
C CYS A 19 22.04 3.30 -1.58
N GLN A 20 21.06 2.41 -1.76
CA GLN A 20 20.34 2.32 -3.02
C GLN A 20 19.60 3.64 -3.20
N THR A 21 20.12 4.52 -4.04
CA THR A 21 19.46 5.77 -4.41
C THR A 21 18.30 5.45 -5.35
N MET A 22 17.08 5.77 -4.92
CA MET A 22 15.90 5.64 -5.77
C MET A 22 15.94 6.72 -6.87
N PRO A 23 15.38 6.49 -8.07
CA PRO A 23 15.27 7.52 -9.09
C PRO A 23 14.62 8.79 -8.53
N GLU A 24 15.17 9.96 -8.87
CA GLU A 24 14.77 11.25 -8.27
C GLU A 24 13.26 11.52 -8.35
N GLY A 25 12.62 11.16 -9.47
CA GLY A 25 11.18 11.33 -9.64
C GLY A 25 10.33 10.49 -8.68
N ILE A 26 10.78 9.28 -8.33
CA ILE A 26 10.09 8.43 -7.35
C ILE A 26 10.21 9.04 -5.95
N GLN A 27 11.39 9.55 -5.60
CA GLN A 27 11.60 10.17 -4.30
C GLN A 27 10.74 11.42 -4.12
N GLN A 28 10.65 12.26 -5.15
CA GLN A 28 9.77 13.44 -5.17
C GLN A 28 8.29 13.03 -5.03
N ALA A 29 7.84 12.00 -5.75
CA ALA A 29 6.47 11.50 -5.64
C ALA A 29 6.13 11.01 -4.23
N ARG A 30 7.07 10.34 -3.54
CA ARG A 30 6.88 9.90 -2.14
C ARG A 30 6.81 11.05 -1.16
N VAL A 31 7.66 12.07 -1.33
CA VAL A 31 7.62 13.27 -0.49
C VAL A 31 6.30 14.01 -0.69
N ALA A 32 5.86 14.20 -1.94
CA ALA A 32 4.59 14.82 -2.25
C ALA A 32 3.40 14.04 -1.67
N MET A 33 3.43 12.70 -1.76
CA MET A 33 2.43 11.85 -1.12
C MET A 33 2.42 12.02 0.40
N PHE A 34 3.58 12.00 1.06
CA PHE A 34 3.66 12.20 2.51
C PHE A 34 3.09 13.55 2.92
N GLN A 35 3.44 14.62 2.20
CA GLN A 35 2.89 15.97 2.42
C GLN A 35 1.36 16.01 2.25
N ARG A 36 0.82 15.37 1.20
CA ARG A 36 -0.63 15.23 1.01
C ARG A 36 -1.27 14.55 2.22
N ILE A 37 -0.71 13.43 2.68
CA ILE A 37 -1.24 12.66 3.81
C ILE A 37 -1.32 13.53 5.07
N GLN A 38 -0.28 14.34 5.34
CA GLN A 38 -0.26 15.25 6.49
C GLN A 38 -1.30 16.38 6.39
N GLN A 39 -1.78 16.69 5.18
CA GLN A 39 -2.78 17.73 4.93
C GLN A 39 -4.21 17.16 4.86
N GLU A 40 -4.38 15.84 5.00
CA GLU A 40 -5.71 15.24 5.05
C GLU A 40 -6.46 15.72 6.30
N PRO A 41 -7.65 16.32 6.17
CA PRO A 41 -8.41 16.76 7.32
C PRO A 41 -8.79 15.56 8.19
N PRO A 42 -8.72 15.67 9.53
CA PRO A 42 -9.25 14.62 10.38
C PRO A 42 -10.75 14.46 10.16
N GLY A 43 -11.27 13.24 10.19
CA GLY A 43 -12.69 13.00 9.99
C GLY A 43 -13.10 11.54 10.03
N ASN A 44 -14.41 11.31 9.98
CA ASN A 44 -14.99 9.98 9.92
C ASN A 44 -15.12 9.50 8.47
N TYR A 45 -13.97 9.33 7.82
CA TYR A 45 -13.86 8.78 6.48
C TYR A 45 -12.56 7.96 6.38
N PHE A 46 -12.40 7.27 5.27
CA PHE A 46 -11.21 6.48 4.99
C PHE A 46 -10.61 6.85 3.64
N ILE A 47 -9.34 6.53 3.44
CA ILE A 47 -8.67 6.65 2.15
C ILE A 47 -8.44 5.25 1.60
N GLY A 48 -8.90 5.02 0.37
CA GLY A 48 -8.81 3.76 -0.34
C GLY A 48 -7.90 3.83 -1.56
N ARG A 49 -7.03 2.84 -1.74
CA ARG A 49 -6.31 2.58 -3.00
C ARG A 49 -6.86 1.30 -3.58
N ARG A 50 -7.43 1.38 -4.79
CA ARG A 50 -7.85 0.19 -5.52
C ARG A 50 -6.64 -0.69 -5.83
N TYR A 51 -6.70 -1.96 -5.42
CA TYR A 51 -5.71 -2.97 -5.75
C TYR A 51 -6.41 -4.17 -6.39
N TYR A 52 -6.40 -4.20 -7.72
CA TYR A 52 -7.09 -5.22 -8.49
C TYR A 52 -6.15 -6.35 -8.89
N LYS A 53 -6.60 -7.57 -8.65
CA LYS A 53 -6.05 -8.79 -9.23
C LYS A 53 -7.23 -9.64 -9.69
N ARG A 54 -7.22 -10.09 -10.95
CA ARG A 54 -8.35 -10.75 -11.62
C ARG A 54 -8.99 -11.89 -10.81
N ASP A 55 -8.16 -12.72 -10.18
CA ASP A 55 -8.63 -13.94 -9.51
C ASP A 55 -9.10 -13.70 -8.07
N TYR A 56 -8.80 -12.53 -7.50
CA TYR A 56 -9.00 -12.24 -6.08
C TYR A 56 -10.29 -11.45 -5.84
N LYS A 57 -10.89 -11.65 -4.66
CA LYS A 57 -12.16 -10.98 -4.28
C LYS A 57 -11.99 -9.74 -3.40
N PHE A 58 -10.81 -9.52 -2.82
CA PHE A 58 -10.53 -8.28 -2.10
C PHE A 58 -10.62 -7.07 -3.05
N TRP A 59 -10.91 -5.91 -2.48
CA TRP A 59 -11.03 -4.68 -3.26
C TRP A 59 -9.74 -3.86 -3.28
N GLY A 60 -9.11 -3.66 -2.13
CA GLY A 60 -8.01 -2.69 -2.06
C GLY A 60 -7.55 -2.40 -0.66
N TYR A 61 -6.62 -1.46 -0.57
CA TYR A 61 -6.04 -1.01 0.69
C TYR A 61 -6.83 0.16 1.24
N VAL A 62 -7.19 0.10 2.52
CA VAL A 62 -7.95 1.15 3.23
C VAL A 62 -7.19 1.57 4.48
N ARG A 63 -7.06 2.89 4.69
CA ARG A 63 -6.46 3.49 5.89
C ARG A 63 -7.29 4.67 6.40
N ARG A 64 -7.02 5.09 7.64
CA ARG A 64 -7.57 6.34 8.16
C ARG A 64 -6.82 7.56 7.57
N PRO A 65 -7.45 8.74 7.53
CA PRO A 65 -6.75 9.96 7.16
C PRO A 65 -5.54 10.23 8.05
N GLY A 66 -4.49 10.80 7.48
CA GLY A 66 -3.22 11.09 8.17
C GLY A 66 -2.31 9.89 8.43
N GLN A 67 -2.81 8.66 8.23
CA GLN A 67 -1.99 7.45 8.37
C GLN A 67 -1.18 7.16 7.10
N PRO A 68 0.02 6.55 7.20
CA PRO A 68 0.78 6.12 6.03
C PRO A 68 0.12 4.91 5.34
N TRP A 69 0.47 4.67 4.07
CA TRP A 69 -0.03 3.50 3.34
C TRP A 69 0.44 2.16 3.94
N SER A 70 1.60 2.13 4.59
CA SER A 70 2.10 0.93 5.29
C SER A 70 1.21 0.47 6.45
N SER A 71 0.31 1.30 6.96
CA SER A 71 -0.70 0.89 7.96
C SER A 71 -2.05 0.52 7.34
N ALA A 72 -2.19 0.58 6.02
CA ALA A 72 -3.44 0.27 5.34
C ALA A 72 -3.76 -1.22 5.43
N GLN A 73 -5.04 -1.53 5.53
CA GLN A 73 -5.55 -2.90 5.57
C GLN A 73 -6.06 -3.29 4.18
N LEU A 74 -5.70 -4.48 3.69
CA LEU A 74 -6.34 -5.06 2.51
C LEU A 74 -7.74 -5.54 2.90
N VAL A 75 -8.78 -5.02 2.25
CA VAL A 75 -10.17 -5.24 2.68
C VAL A 75 -10.99 -6.01 1.67
N MET A 76 -11.96 -6.75 2.20
CA MET A 76 -13.16 -7.15 1.48
C MET A 76 -14.21 -6.04 1.65
N LEU A 77 -14.78 -5.55 0.55
CA LEU A 77 -15.89 -4.61 0.66
C LEU A 77 -17.19 -5.38 0.87
N ASN A 78 -17.97 -4.91 1.85
CA ASN A 78 -19.39 -5.22 1.94
C ASN A 78 -20.15 -4.13 1.18
N GLU A 79 -20.85 -4.56 0.14
CA GLU A 79 -21.44 -3.70 -0.87
C GLU A 79 -22.97 -3.75 -0.87
N ASN A 80 -23.56 -4.18 0.25
CA ASN A 80 -25.00 -4.27 0.39
C ASN A 80 -25.71 -2.90 0.29
N GLN A 81 -24.99 -1.81 0.54
CA GLN A 81 -25.51 -0.44 0.48
C GLN A 81 -24.99 0.34 -0.73
N LYS A 82 -23.71 0.18 -1.06
CA LYS A 82 -23.05 0.86 -2.17
C LYS A 82 -22.08 -0.10 -2.85
N LEU A 83 -22.20 -0.23 -4.17
CA LEU A 83 -21.26 -0.97 -4.98
C LEU A 83 -19.97 -0.18 -5.17
N ALA A 84 -18.85 -0.86 -5.32
CA ALA A 84 -17.57 -0.28 -5.69
C ALA A 84 -17.59 0.25 -7.13
N PRO A 85 -16.72 1.22 -7.47
CA PRO A 85 -16.76 1.92 -8.75
C PRO A 85 -16.75 0.99 -9.99
N ASP A 86 -15.88 -0.02 -10.00
CA ASP A 86 -15.75 -0.96 -11.12
C ASP A 86 -16.95 -1.89 -11.28
N ARG A 87 -17.61 -2.25 -10.17
CA ARG A 87 -18.83 -3.06 -10.16
C ARG A 87 -20.06 -2.26 -10.56
N GLU A 88 -20.14 -0.97 -10.21
CA GLU A 88 -21.20 -0.08 -10.69
C GLU A 88 -21.20 0.05 -12.21
N GLN A 89 -20.01 0.06 -12.82
CA GLN A 89 -19.85 0.21 -14.26
C GLN A 89 -19.77 -1.14 -15.01
N ILE A 90 -19.77 -2.27 -14.30
CA ILE A 90 -19.59 -3.60 -14.88
C ILE A 90 -18.28 -3.65 -15.71
N ASN A 91 -17.23 -2.96 -15.22
CA ASN A 91 -15.93 -2.85 -15.87
C ASN A 91 -14.83 -3.21 -14.86
N PHE A 92 -14.77 -4.48 -14.48
CA PHE A 92 -13.96 -4.97 -13.36
C PHE A 92 -12.48 -4.57 -13.47
N GLY A 93 -12.01 -3.82 -12.47
CA GLY A 93 -10.63 -3.38 -12.36
C GLY A 93 -10.22 -2.21 -13.25
N PHE A 94 -11.16 -1.53 -13.92
CA PHE A 94 -10.84 -0.34 -14.74
C PHE A 94 -10.13 0.75 -13.92
N ASP A 95 -10.45 0.81 -12.63
CA ASP A 95 -9.97 1.80 -11.69
C ASP A 95 -8.77 1.31 -10.87
N ASN A 96 -8.07 0.26 -11.33
CA ASN A 96 -6.90 -0.26 -10.64
C ASN A 96 -5.87 0.86 -10.41
N GLY A 97 -5.46 1.05 -9.15
CA GLY A 97 -4.54 2.11 -8.76
C GLY A 97 -5.18 3.45 -8.40
N TYR A 98 -6.48 3.65 -8.59
CA TYR A 98 -7.15 4.90 -8.25
C TYR A 98 -7.19 5.13 -6.73
N GLU A 99 -7.25 6.42 -6.35
CA GLU A 99 -7.42 6.87 -4.97
C GLU A 99 -8.84 7.36 -4.73
N TYR A 100 -9.45 6.92 -3.63
CA TYR A 100 -10.79 7.33 -3.23
C TYR A 100 -10.82 7.77 -1.78
N LYS A 101 -11.67 8.75 -1.51
CA LYS A 101 -12.22 8.96 -0.17
C LYS A 101 -13.40 8.01 -0.03
N LEU A 102 -13.45 7.25 1.04
CA LEU A 102 -14.48 6.27 1.32
C LEU A 102 -15.29 6.67 2.54
N GLU A 103 -16.61 6.58 2.40
CA GLU A 103 -17.55 6.65 3.52
C GLU A 103 -17.98 5.24 3.89
N GLY A 104 -17.86 4.90 5.17
CA GLY A 104 -18.09 3.55 5.62
C GLY A 104 -17.46 3.27 6.96
N ASN A 105 -17.42 1.99 7.33
CA ASN A 105 -16.79 1.55 8.56
C ASN A 105 -16.35 0.09 8.44
N PHE A 106 -15.32 -0.29 9.20
CA PHE A 106 -15.05 -1.71 9.45
C PHE A 106 -16.21 -2.29 10.28
N SER A 107 -16.73 -3.45 9.90
CA SER A 107 -17.80 -4.12 10.65
C SER A 107 -17.29 -4.80 11.92
N GLY A 108 -16.00 -5.15 11.93
CA GLY A 108 -15.40 -6.03 12.95
C GLY A 108 -15.32 -7.49 12.48
N ASP A 109 -16.05 -7.84 11.43
CA ASP A 109 -16.03 -9.16 10.83
C ASP A 109 -14.82 -9.34 9.91
N LYS A 110 -14.59 -10.61 9.55
CA LYS A 110 -13.56 -11.02 8.61
C LYS A 110 -14.13 -11.96 7.58
N VAL A 111 -13.62 -11.88 6.36
CA VAL A 111 -14.13 -12.62 5.20
C VAL A 111 -13.00 -13.46 4.62
N TYR A 112 -13.31 -14.73 4.35
CA TYR A 112 -12.41 -15.66 3.68
C TYR A 112 -12.32 -15.35 2.19
N GLU A 113 -11.11 -15.35 1.65
CA GLU A 113 -10.83 -15.11 0.24
C GLU A 113 -10.10 -16.34 -0.36
N PRO A 114 -10.75 -17.06 -1.28
CA PRO A 114 -10.27 -18.37 -1.70
C PRO A 114 -9.00 -18.33 -2.58
N ALA A 115 -8.76 -17.26 -3.36
CA ALA A 115 -7.61 -17.22 -4.27
C ALA A 115 -6.28 -17.06 -3.53
N SER A 116 -6.29 -16.35 -2.41
CA SER A 116 -5.16 -16.19 -1.48
C SER A 116 -5.15 -17.21 -0.35
N ASN A 117 -6.28 -17.90 -0.12
CA ASN A 117 -6.56 -18.62 1.12
C ASN A 117 -6.42 -17.74 2.37
N GLY A 118 -6.68 -16.44 2.21
CA GLY A 118 -6.53 -15.41 3.23
C GLY A 118 -7.83 -15.09 3.96
N ILE A 119 -7.70 -14.40 5.10
CA ILE A 119 -8.82 -13.85 5.86
C ILE A 119 -8.59 -12.35 5.99
N TYR A 120 -9.51 -11.55 5.46
CA TYR A 120 -9.38 -10.09 5.40
C TYR A 120 -10.48 -9.39 6.20
N PRO A 121 -10.21 -8.23 6.80
CA PRO A 121 -11.24 -7.42 7.43
C PRO A 121 -12.30 -6.99 6.42
N GLU A 122 -13.55 -6.98 6.86
CA GLU A 122 -14.67 -6.46 6.09
C GLU A 122 -14.83 -4.94 6.31
N PHE A 123 -15.00 -4.21 5.21
CA PHE A 123 -15.31 -2.78 5.21
C PHE A 123 -16.68 -2.55 4.56
N VAL A 124 -17.63 -2.02 5.32
CA VAL A 124 -18.97 -1.66 4.84
C VAL A 124 -18.89 -0.36 4.07
N LEU A 125 -19.05 -0.43 2.75
CA LEU A 125 -19.04 0.73 1.87
C LEU A 125 -20.42 1.41 1.87
N ARG A 126 -20.43 2.72 2.10
CA ARG A 126 -21.63 3.56 2.07
C ARG A 126 -21.58 4.64 1.00
N GLY A 127 -20.38 5.09 0.66
CA GLY A 127 -20.15 6.12 -0.34
C GLY A 127 -18.68 6.22 -0.71
N TYR A 128 -18.38 6.90 -1.81
CA TYR A 128 -17.02 7.24 -2.17
C TYR A 128 -16.96 8.50 -3.03
N GLU A 129 -15.80 9.16 -2.99
CA GLU A 129 -15.44 10.28 -3.85
C GLU A 129 -14.08 9.98 -4.48
N LEU A 130 -13.95 10.14 -5.80
CA LEU A 130 -12.67 9.98 -6.49
C LEU A 130 -11.71 11.11 -6.08
N ILE A 131 -10.54 10.75 -5.57
CA ILE A 131 -9.46 11.70 -5.24
C ILE A 131 -8.52 11.85 -6.44
N SER A 132 -8.10 10.73 -7.04
CA SER A 132 -7.06 10.75 -8.08
C SER A 132 -7.08 9.48 -8.93
N THR A 133 -6.97 9.64 -10.24
CA THR A 133 -6.77 8.53 -11.19
C THR A 133 -5.28 8.19 -11.40
N ASN A 134 -4.37 9.08 -11.03
CA ASN A 134 -2.93 8.89 -11.14
C ASN A 134 -2.19 9.30 -9.85
N PRO A 135 -2.45 8.61 -8.73
CA PRO A 135 -1.80 8.91 -7.46
C PRO A 135 -0.36 8.36 -7.43
N ALA A 136 0.44 8.83 -6.46
CA ALA A 136 1.80 8.34 -6.28
C ALA A 136 1.82 6.82 -6.03
N PRO A 137 2.86 6.10 -6.49
CA PRO A 137 2.98 4.67 -6.25
C PRO A 137 3.10 4.37 -4.76
N ILE A 138 2.59 3.20 -4.35
CA ILE A 138 2.60 2.75 -2.95
C ILE A 138 3.26 1.37 -2.78
N PHE A 139 3.59 0.66 -3.87
CA PHE A 139 4.21 -0.66 -3.82
C PHE A 139 5.65 -0.64 -4.31
N LYS A 140 6.50 -1.50 -3.72
CA LYS A 140 7.90 -1.67 -4.14
C LYS A 140 8.06 -1.94 -5.63
N SER A 141 7.23 -2.82 -6.18
CA SER A 141 7.23 -3.18 -7.61
C SER A 141 7.13 -1.98 -8.53
N GLN A 142 6.35 -0.97 -8.12
CA GLN A 142 6.12 0.24 -8.90
C GLN A 142 7.35 1.15 -8.91
N TYR A 143 8.17 1.11 -7.84
CA TYR A 143 9.41 1.88 -7.76
C TYR A 143 10.56 1.20 -8.51
N SER A 144 10.68 -0.12 -8.40
CA SER A 144 11.77 -0.90 -9.00
C SER A 144 11.55 -1.21 -10.49
N GLY A 145 10.36 -0.93 -11.02
CA GLY A 145 9.96 -1.35 -12.37
C GLY A 145 9.80 -2.86 -12.52
N SER A 146 9.98 -3.63 -11.43
CA SER A 146 9.79 -5.06 -11.43
C SER A 146 8.30 -5.35 -11.25
N GLY A 147 7.61 -5.72 -12.34
CA GLY A 147 6.19 -6.07 -12.26
C GLY A 147 5.92 -7.12 -11.19
N ALA A 148 4.90 -6.91 -10.35
CA ALA A 148 4.48 -7.92 -9.41
C ALA A 148 3.78 -9.07 -10.14
N THR A 149 4.04 -10.29 -9.70
CA THR A 149 3.38 -11.46 -10.27
C THR A 149 1.88 -11.40 -10.00
N ARG A 150 1.09 -12.05 -10.85
CA ARG A 150 -0.36 -12.16 -10.68
C ARG A 150 -0.78 -12.84 -9.37
N TYR A 151 0.13 -13.52 -8.68
CA TYR A 151 -0.14 -14.28 -7.46
C TYR A 151 0.40 -13.64 -6.18
N LYS A 152 1.35 -12.71 -6.30
CA LYS A 152 1.91 -12.02 -5.14
C LYS A 152 0.98 -10.88 -4.74
N ILE A 153 0.47 -10.92 -3.51
CA ILE A 153 -0.18 -9.79 -2.88
C ILE A 153 0.92 -8.90 -2.28
N GLU A 154 1.03 -7.69 -2.80
CA GLU A 154 2.01 -6.73 -2.31
C GLU A 154 1.45 -5.93 -1.17
N LYS A 155 2.27 -5.66 -0.14
CA LYS A 155 1.94 -4.72 0.92
C LYS A 155 2.43 -3.32 0.52
N PRO A 156 1.66 -2.26 0.82
CA PRO A 156 2.14 -0.90 0.64
C PRO A 156 3.33 -0.58 1.55
N ASP A 157 4.19 0.33 1.09
CA ASP A 157 5.38 0.82 1.76
C ASP A 157 5.20 2.18 2.44
#